data_AF-A0A0L8MKB1-F1
#
_entry.id   AF-A0A0L8MKB1-F1
#
_cell.length_a   1.000
_cell.length_b   1.000
_cell.length_c   1.000
_cell.angle_alpha   90.00
_cell.angle_beta   90.00
_cell.angle_gamma   90.00
#
_symmetry.space_group_name_H-M   'P 1'
#
loop_
_entity.id
_entity.type
_entity.pdbx_description
1 polymer ?
#
loop_
_entity_poly.entity_id
_entity_poly.type
_entity_poly.pdbx_seq_one_letter_code
_entity_poly.pdbx_strand_id
1 'polypeptide(L)'
;IGLSEDVTEVHTAVQDTLATLQQLLADTALDSTRIVVLTRGATALTTDEDILNLPAAALTGLIRTAQNEHPGRITLLDIDTTEHLTTAAHTAAHTPDTQLALRDGQLHTPRLETTPAGPAPVPFDPEGTILITGGTGGLGRILARHLVTHHGAKHLLLTSRSGPNAPG
;
A
#
# COMPACT_ATOMS: atom_id res chain seq x y z
N ILE A 1 2.70 1.94 -24.49
CA ILE A 1 1.41 2.36 -23.91
C ILE A 1 0.65 1.08 -23.63
N GLY A 2 0.67 0.63 -22.37
CA GLY A 2 0.17 -0.68 -21.96
C GLY A 2 0.82 -1.10 -20.67
N LEU A 3 0.59 -0.34 -19.60
CA LEU A 3 0.76 -0.83 -18.23
C LEU A 3 -0.36 -1.86 -18.02
N SER A 4 -0.12 -3.12 -18.36
CA SER A 4 -1.02 -4.19 -17.91
C SER A 4 -0.61 -4.54 -16.48
N GLU A 5 -0.91 -3.66 -15.54
CA GLU A 5 -0.90 -3.99 -14.12
C GLU A 5 -2.20 -4.74 -13.85
N ASP A 6 -2.21 -6.01 -14.24
CA ASP A 6 -3.38 -6.87 -14.15
C ASP A 6 -3.70 -7.10 -12.66
N VAL A 7 -4.94 -6.82 -12.27
CA VAL A 7 -5.46 -7.08 -10.92
C VAL A 7 -5.19 -8.53 -10.50
N THR A 8 -5.18 -9.44 -11.46
CA THR A 8 -4.84 -10.86 -11.26
C THR A 8 -3.41 -11.03 -10.77
N GLU A 9 -2.43 -10.32 -11.34
CA GLU A 9 -1.03 -10.39 -10.92
C GLU A 9 -0.83 -9.89 -9.48
N VAL A 10 -1.51 -8.80 -9.12
CA VAL A 10 -1.51 -8.29 -7.73
C VAL A 10 -2.08 -9.34 -6.78
N HIS A 11 -3.20 -9.96 -7.13
CA HIS A 11 -3.84 -10.96 -6.30
C HIS A 11 -2.95 -12.19 -6.11
N THR A 12 -2.38 -12.72 -7.19
CA THR A 12 -1.46 -13.85 -7.16
C THR A 12 -0.22 -13.54 -6.32
N ALA A 13 0.42 -12.39 -6.54
CA ALA A 13 1.60 -12.01 -5.76
C ALA A 13 1.32 -11.92 -4.25
N VAL A 14 0.18 -11.35 -3.86
CA VAL A 14 -0.26 -11.26 -2.45
C VAL A 14 -0.53 -12.65 -1.88
N GLN A 15 -1.22 -13.52 -2.62
CA GLN A 15 -1.53 -14.89 -2.17
C GLN A 15 -0.27 -15.74 -2.01
N ASP A 16 0.62 -15.71 -2.99
CA ASP A 16 1.87 -16.48 -2.96
C ASP A 16 2.78 -16.01 -1.83
N THR A 17 2.89 -14.68 -1.64
CA THR A 17 3.66 -14.10 -0.53
C THR A 17 3.06 -14.48 0.81
N LEU A 18 1.74 -14.42 0.97
CA LEU A 18 1.06 -14.84 2.21
C LEU A 18 1.34 -16.30 2.51
N ALA A 19 1.19 -17.19 1.53
CA ALA A 19 1.44 -18.62 1.70
C ALA A 19 2.89 -18.91 2.09
N THR A 20 3.85 -18.26 1.43
CA THR A 20 5.29 -18.39 1.72
C THR A 20 5.61 -17.91 3.13
N LEU A 21 5.08 -16.74 3.51
CA LEU A 21 5.32 -16.16 4.83
C LEU A 21 4.71 -17.01 5.95
N GLN A 22 3.51 -17.55 5.74
CA GLN A 22 2.88 -18.48 6.67
C GLN A 22 3.70 -19.76 6.86
N GLN A 23 4.24 -20.33 5.77
CA GLN A 23 5.11 -21.51 5.85
C GLN A 23 6.38 -21.23 6.65
N LEU A 24 7.06 -20.10 6.38
CA LEU A 24 8.29 -19.73 7.09
C LEU A 24 8.03 -19.43 8.57
N LEU A 25 6.93 -18.79 8.90
CA LEU A 25 6.57 -18.43 10.28
C LEU A 25 6.05 -19.63 11.09
N ALA A 26 5.53 -20.67 10.42
CA ALA A 26 5.10 -21.90 11.07
C ALA A 26 6.26 -22.88 11.34
N ASP A 27 7.42 -22.69 10.71
CA ASP A 27 8.60 -23.52 10.92
C ASP A 27 9.34 -23.12 12.20
N THR A 28 9.23 -23.96 13.23
CA THR A 28 9.86 -23.72 14.54
C THR A 28 11.38 -23.75 14.49
N ALA A 29 11.99 -24.36 13.46
CA ALA A 29 13.44 -24.28 13.26
C ALA A 29 13.90 -22.85 12.92
N LEU A 30 12.99 -22.00 12.46
CA LEU A 30 13.24 -20.60 12.11
C LEU A 30 12.80 -19.61 13.19
N ASP A 31 12.44 -20.06 14.40
CA ASP A 31 11.86 -19.21 15.44
C ASP A 31 12.77 -18.05 15.89
N SER A 32 14.08 -18.24 15.85
CA SER A 32 15.08 -17.21 16.13
C SER A 32 15.59 -16.50 14.86
N THR A 33 15.12 -16.91 13.68
CA THR A 33 15.55 -16.37 12.40
C THR A 33 14.71 -15.15 12.02
N ARG A 34 15.40 -14.10 11.56
CA ARG A 34 14.76 -12.92 10.98
C ARG A 34 14.57 -13.11 9.47
N ILE A 35 13.38 -12.80 9.00
CA ILE A 35 12.99 -12.90 7.59
C ILE A 35 13.10 -11.51 6.98
N VAL A 36 13.91 -11.37 5.93
CA VAL A 36 13.99 -10.15 5.11
C VAL A 36 13.19 -10.38 3.84
N VAL A 37 12.10 -9.64 3.68
CA VAL A 37 11.27 -9.63 2.47
C VAL A 37 11.80 -8.53 1.56
N LEU A 38 12.19 -8.92 0.35
CA LEU A 38 12.73 -8.00 -0.65
C LEU A 38 11.66 -7.66 -1.68
N THR A 39 11.47 -6.36 -1.91
CA THR A 39 10.66 -5.84 -3.03
C THR A 39 11.53 -4.97 -3.92
N ARG A 40 11.07 -4.69 -5.15
CA ARG A 40 11.71 -3.72 -6.05
C ARG A 40 10.68 -2.75 -6.59
N GLY A 41 10.95 -1.45 -6.44
CA GLY A 41 10.09 -0.38 -6.96
C GLY A 41 8.67 -0.39 -6.36
N ALA A 42 8.51 -0.90 -5.14
CA ALA A 42 7.22 -1.00 -4.47
C ALA A 42 6.83 0.28 -3.72
N THR A 43 7.80 1.17 -3.48
CA THR A 43 7.62 2.41 -2.71
C THR A 43 8.27 3.58 -3.43
N ALA A 44 7.59 4.73 -3.41
CA ALA A 44 8.16 6.02 -3.80
C ALA A 44 8.71 6.74 -2.55
N LEU A 45 9.93 7.27 -2.64
CA LEU A 45 10.55 8.07 -1.56
C LEU A 45 10.16 9.53 -1.60
N THR A 46 9.71 10.00 -2.76
CA THR A 46 9.29 11.39 -2.97
C THR A 46 7.93 11.44 -3.66
N THR A 47 7.28 12.60 -3.62
CA THR A 47 5.97 12.81 -4.27
C THR A 47 6.04 12.77 -5.80
N ASP A 48 7.23 12.95 -6.36
CA ASP A 48 7.46 13.03 -7.80
C ASP A 48 7.98 11.70 -8.38
N GLU A 49 8.15 10.68 -7.53
CA GLU A 49 8.57 9.34 -7.93
C GLU A 49 7.33 8.46 -8.15
N ASP A 50 7.31 7.77 -9.30
CA ASP A 50 6.28 6.79 -9.61
C ASP A 50 6.54 5.45 -8.88
N ILE A 51 5.47 4.80 -8.44
CA ILE A 51 5.54 3.39 -8.04
C ILE A 51 5.62 2.55 -9.31
N LEU A 52 6.71 1.80 -9.46
CA LEU A 52 7.01 1.04 -10.68
C LEU A 52 6.52 -0.42 -10.63
N ASN A 53 6.01 -0.87 -9.48
CA ASN A 53 5.58 -2.25 -9.26
C ASN A 53 4.38 -2.33 -8.32
N LEU A 54 3.17 -2.20 -8.85
CA LEU A 54 1.94 -2.30 -8.05
C LEU A 54 1.74 -3.64 -7.33
N PRO A 55 2.04 -4.82 -7.93
CA PRO A 55 1.98 -6.09 -7.20
C PRO A 55 2.86 -6.08 -5.93
N ALA A 56 4.10 -5.58 -6.03
CA ALA A 56 4.97 -5.47 -4.87
C ALA A 56 4.51 -4.39 -3.87
N ALA A 57 3.95 -3.27 -4.34
CA ALA A 57 3.40 -2.23 -3.48
C ALA A 57 2.25 -2.75 -2.59
N ALA A 58 1.41 -3.65 -3.12
CA ALA A 58 0.35 -4.29 -2.35
C ALA A 58 0.89 -5.15 -1.20
N LEU A 59 2.09 -5.73 -1.34
CA LEU A 59 2.73 -6.54 -0.30
C LEU A 59 3.06 -5.71 0.94
N THR A 60 3.32 -4.41 0.81
CA THR A 60 3.65 -3.52 1.94
C THR A 60 2.57 -3.55 3.02
N GLY A 61 1.29 -3.59 2.63
CA GLY A 61 0.18 -3.71 3.57
C GLY A 61 0.13 -5.06 4.27
N LEU A 62 0.31 -6.15 3.51
CA LEU A 62 0.35 -7.52 4.03
C LEU A 62 1.50 -7.70 5.04
N ILE A 63 2.72 -7.32 4.65
CA ILE A 63 3.92 -7.48 5.47
C ILE A 63 3.83 -6.65 6.75
N ARG A 64 3.28 -5.42 6.67
CA ARG A 64 3.05 -4.60 7.87
C ARG A 64 2.11 -5.27 8.88
N THR A 65 1.07 -5.96 8.41
CA THR A 65 0.19 -6.74 9.29
C THR A 65 0.95 -7.89 9.94
N ALA A 66 1.71 -8.67 9.16
CA ALA A 66 2.51 -9.77 9.69
C ALA A 66 3.57 -9.30 10.70
N GLN A 67 4.17 -8.12 10.49
CA GLN A 67 5.10 -7.50 11.44
C GLN A 67 4.46 -7.19 12.79
N ASN A 68 3.18 -6.80 12.81
CA ASN A 68 2.44 -6.57 14.06
C ASN A 68 2.12 -7.88 14.79
N GLU A 69 1.86 -8.96 14.04
CA GLU A 69 1.60 -10.29 14.60
C GLU A 69 2.88 -11.00 15.08
N HIS A 70 4.02 -10.72 14.43
CA HIS A 70 5.33 -11.29 14.74
C HIS A 70 6.40 -10.20 14.95
N PRO A 71 6.36 -9.43 16.05
CA PRO A 71 7.28 -8.32 16.30
C PRO A 71 8.76 -8.76 16.23
N GLY A 72 9.57 -8.00 15.49
CA GLY A 72 11.02 -8.21 15.38
C GLY A 72 11.45 -9.37 14.46
N ARG A 73 10.51 -10.14 13.90
CA ARG A 73 10.81 -11.30 13.04
C ARG A 73 10.92 -10.95 11.55
N ILE A 74 10.31 -9.86 11.10
CA ILE A 74 10.16 -9.57 9.67
C ILE A 74 10.64 -8.15 9.36
N THR A 75 11.42 -8.00 8.30
CA THR A 75 11.84 -6.69 7.77
C THR A 75 11.56 -6.61 6.29
N LEU A 76 10.92 -5.54 5.86
CA LEU A 76 10.67 -5.24 4.45
C LEU A 76 11.80 -4.35 3.94
N LEU A 77 12.44 -4.73 2.83
CA LEU A 77 13.47 -3.94 2.16
C LEU A 77 13.10 -3.76 0.68
N ASP A 78 12.76 -2.53 0.30
CA ASP A 78 12.46 -2.19 -1.10
C ASP A 78 13.69 -1.62 -1.81
N ILE A 79 14.08 -2.18 -2.94
CA ILE A 79 15.30 -1.78 -3.65
C ILE A 79 14.98 -1.13 -5.00
N ASP A 80 15.86 -0.29 -5.52
CA ASP A 80 15.86 0.19 -6.91
C ASP A 80 16.62 -0.77 -7.84
N THR A 81 17.79 -1.22 -7.39
CA THR A 81 18.73 -2.06 -8.12
C THR A 81 19.23 -3.19 -7.23
N THR A 82 19.98 -4.14 -7.80
CA THR A 82 20.66 -5.19 -7.02
C THR A 82 22.05 -4.77 -6.53
N GLU A 83 22.50 -3.56 -6.87
CA GLU A 83 23.75 -3.03 -6.37
C GLU A 83 23.65 -2.90 -4.85
N HIS A 84 24.71 -3.28 -4.12
CA HIS A 84 24.74 -3.26 -2.65
C HIS A 84 23.71 -4.16 -1.93
N LEU A 85 22.95 -5.01 -2.64
CA LEU A 85 21.87 -5.83 -2.07
C LEU A 85 22.34 -6.67 -0.86
N THR A 86 23.49 -7.33 -0.94
CA THR A 86 24.00 -8.17 0.16
C THR A 86 24.23 -7.36 1.43
N THR A 87 24.87 -6.20 1.31
CA THR A 87 25.13 -5.30 2.45
C THR A 87 23.83 -4.73 3.02
N ALA A 88 22.90 -4.34 2.14
CA ALA A 88 21.60 -3.81 2.55
C ALA A 88 20.75 -4.88 3.24
N ALA A 89 20.69 -6.11 2.72
CA ALA A 89 19.98 -7.23 3.32
C ALA A 89 20.58 -7.63 4.68
N HIS A 90 21.91 -7.64 4.81
CA HIS A 90 22.57 -7.85 6.09
C HIS A 90 22.17 -6.75 7.09
N THR A 91 22.17 -5.49 6.68
CA THR A 91 21.76 -4.37 7.54
C THR A 91 20.29 -4.48 7.95
N ALA A 92 19.40 -4.81 7.00
CA ALA A 92 17.98 -5.05 7.24
C ALA A 92 17.73 -6.18 8.26
N ALA A 93 18.57 -7.21 8.26
CA ALA A 93 18.47 -8.31 9.21
C ALA A 93 18.88 -7.94 10.65
N HIS A 94 19.58 -6.81 10.86
CA HIS A 94 20.13 -6.45 12.17
C HIS A 94 19.63 -5.09 12.71
N THR A 95 18.92 -4.31 11.92
CA THR A 95 18.31 -3.04 12.37
C THR A 95 17.09 -3.27 13.28
N PRO A 96 16.75 -2.36 14.21
CA PRO A 96 15.43 -2.37 14.85
C PRO A 96 14.29 -1.94 13.91
N ASP A 97 14.59 -1.26 12.79
CA ASP A 97 13.56 -0.83 11.85
C ASP A 97 12.93 -2.02 11.13
N THR A 98 11.62 -1.94 10.89
CA THR A 98 10.86 -3.02 10.23
C THR A 98 10.67 -2.77 8.74
N GLN A 99 10.91 -1.56 8.26
CA GLN A 99 10.77 -1.18 6.85
C GLN A 99 11.93 -0.30 6.43
N LEU A 100 12.50 -0.60 5.27
CA LEU A 100 13.64 0.08 4.69
C LEU A 100 13.45 0.21 3.18
N ALA A 101 14.05 1.23 2.59
CA ALA A 101 14.21 1.36 1.15
C ALA A 101 15.68 1.64 0.81
N LEU A 102 16.24 0.93 -0.16
CA LEU A 102 17.56 1.20 -0.73
C LEU A 102 17.38 2.01 -2.01
N ARG A 103 17.93 3.23 -2.04
CA ARG A 103 18.00 4.08 -3.24
C ARG A 103 19.39 4.66 -3.37
N ASP A 104 19.99 4.57 -4.56
CA ASP A 104 21.33 5.11 -4.84
C ASP A 104 22.39 4.68 -3.80
N GLY A 105 22.29 3.42 -3.32
CA GLY A 105 23.18 2.86 -2.30
C GLY A 105 22.94 3.36 -0.86
N GLN A 106 21.90 4.16 -0.62
CA GLN A 106 21.53 4.67 0.70
C GLN A 106 20.27 4.00 1.24
N LEU A 107 20.28 3.67 2.53
CA LEU A 107 19.12 3.14 3.24
C LEU A 107 18.27 4.26 3.82
N HIS A 108 16.99 4.25 3.47
CA HIS A 108 15.96 5.13 3.96
C HIS A 108 15.00 4.36 4.85
N THR A 109 14.47 5.02 5.88
CA THR A 109 13.49 4.43 6.78
C THR A 109 12.25 5.32 6.81
N PRO A 110 11.04 4.78 6.59
CA PRO A 110 9.83 5.58 6.61
C PRO A 110 9.56 6.17 8.01
N ARG A 111 9.13 7.42 8.04
CA ARG A 111 8.69 8.14 9.23
C ARG A 111 7.38 8.85 8.91
N LEU A 112 6.49 8.92 9.90
CA LEU A 112 5.27 9.70 9.81
C LEU A 112 5.53 11.05 10.45
N GLU A 113 5.25 12.12 9.73
CA GLU A 113 5.39 13.48 10.21
C GLU A 113 4.10 14.27 9.98
N THR A 114 3.95 15.36 10.72
CA THR A 114 2.85 16.29 10.52
C THR A 114 3.16 17.20 9.34
N THR A 115 2.33 17.13 8.29
CA THR A 115 2.44 18.03 7.13
C THR A 115 1.40 19.16 7.25
N PRO A 116 1.77 20.42 6.98
CA PRO A 116 0.80 21.51 6.93
C PRO A 116 -0.25 21.24 5.85
N ALA A 117 -1.46 21.78 6.06
CA ALA A 117 -2.50 21.70 5.04
C ALA A 117 -2.01 22.31 3.72
N GLY A 118 -2.20 21.57 2.63
CA GLY A 118 -1.88 22.03 1.29
C GLY A 118 -2.78 23.17 0.81
N PRO A 119 -2.56 23.67 -0.42
CA PRO A 119 -3.43 24.68 -1.03
C PRO A 119 -4.87 24.17 -1.11
N ALA A 120 -5.82 25.13 -1.19
CA ALA A 120 -7.22 24.79 -1.36
C ALA A 120 -7.42 23.91 -2.61
N PRO A 121 -8.19 22.82 -2.52
CA PRO A 121 -8.41 21.92 -3.63
C PRO A 121 -9.17 22.62 -4.76
N VAL A 122 -8.95 22.16 -5.99
CA VAL A 122 -9.71 22.60 -7.17
C VAL A 122 -11.19 22.22 -6.96
N PRO A 123 -12.15 23.15 -7.13
CA PRO A 123 -13.57 22.83 -7.04
C PRO A 123 -13.97 21.73 -8.02
N PHE A 124 -14.91 20.86 -7.61
CA PHE A 124 -15.50 19.89 -8.53
C PHE A 124 -16.30 20.61 -9.62
N ASP A 125 -16.29 20.04 -10.83
CA ASP A 125 -17.20 20.45 -11.90
C ASP A 125 -18.65 20.13 -11.48
N PRO A 126 -19.53 21.14 -11.30
CA PRO A 126 -20.91 20.91 -10.87
C PRO A 126 -21.74 20.10 -11.88
N GLU A 127 -21.36 20.12 -13.16
CA GLU A 127 -22.04 19.36 -14.22
C GLU A 127 -21.36 17.99 -14.47
N GLY A 128 -20.21 17.75 -13.85
CA GLY A 128 -19.51 16.48 -13.88
C GLY A 128 -20.21 15.41 -13.05
N THR A 129 -20.01 14.14 -13.43
CA THR A 129 -20.46 12.99 -12.61
C THR A 129 -19.35 12.50 -11.70
N ILE A 130 -19.62 12.43 -10.40
CA ILE A 130 -18.69 11.89 -9.40
C ILE A 130 -19.06 10.42 -9.12
N LEU A 131 -18.14 9.48 -9.41
CA LEU A 131 -18.26 8.06 -9.10
C LEU A 131 -17.73 7.76 -7.69
N ILE A 132 -18.56 7.11 -6.87
CA ILE A 132 -18.16 6.63 -5.54
C ILE A 132 -18.30 5.11 -5.50
N THR A 133 -17.16 4.41 -5.44
CA THR A 133 -17.12 2.96 -5.21
C THR A 133 -17.31 2.65 -3.73
N GLY A 134 -18.09 1.62 -3.43
CA GLY A 134 -18.60 1.42 -2.07
C GLY A 134 -19.53 2.56 -1.62
N GLY A 135 -20.13 3.30 -2.57
CA GLY A 135 -20.88 4.54 -2.31
C GLY A 135 -22.13 4.34 -1.45
N THR A 136 -22.66 3.11 -1.39
CA THR A 136 -23.78 2.75 -0.52
C THR A 136 -23.35 2.27 0.86
N GLY A 137 -22.05 2.27 1.17
CA GLY A 137 -21.51 1.93 2.49
C GLY A 137 -21.52 3.11 3.46
N GLY A 138 -21.17 2.88 4.73
CA GLY A 138 -21.22 3.89 5.80
C GLY A 138 -20.47 5.19 5.45
N LEU A 139 -19.18 5.09 5.08
CA LEU A 139 -18.39 6.25 4.67
C LEU A 139 -18.83 6.82 3.31
N GLY A 140 -19.18 5.95 2.36
CA GLY A 140 -19.64 6.36 1.03
C GLY A 140 -20.85 7.29 1.09
N ARG A 141 -21.81 7.01 1.98
CA ARG A 141 -22.97 7.88 2.25
C ARG A 141 -22.61 9.23 2.85
N ILE A 142 -21.68 9.25 3.81
CA ILE A 142 -21.23 10.48 4.46
C ILE A 142 -20.54 11.36 3.42
N LEU A 143 -19.66 10.77 2.62
CA LEU A 143 -18.98 11.46 1.53
C LEU A 143 -19.96 11.99 0.48
N ALA A 144 -20.89 11.15 0.01
CA ALA A 144 -21.92 11.56 -0.96
C ALA A 144 -22.72 12.78 -0.45
N ARG A 145 -23.14 12.76 0.82
CA ARG A 145 -23.83 13.88 1.44
C ARG A 145 -22.97 15.13 1.48
N HIS A 146 -21.71 15.00 1.89
CA HIS A 146 -20.77 16.12 1.95
C HIS A 146 -20.56 16.76 0.58
N LEU A 147 -20.43 15.95 -0.47
CA LEU A 147 -20.28 16.42 -1.84
C LEU A 147 -21.52 17.19 -2.34
N VAL A 148 -22.72 16.75 -1.99
CA VAL A 148 -23.96 17.49 -2.33
C VAL A 148 -24.05 18.79 -1.53
N THR A 149 -23.88 18.73 -0.21
CA THR A 149 -24.19 19.86 0.68
C THR A 149 -23.12 20.94 0.71
N HIS A 150 -21.85 20.58 0.54
CA HIS A 150 -20.73 21.52 0.63
C HIS A 150 -20.04 21.79 -0.71
N HIS A 151 -20.15 20.87 -1.66
CA HIS A 151 -19.51 21.01 -2.97
C HIS A 151 -20.49 21.13 -4.14
N GLY A 152 -21.81 21.11 -3.88
CA GLY A 152 -22.83 21.34 -4.90
C GLY A 152 -22.90 20.27 -5.98
N ALA A 153 -22.40 19.06 -5.71
CA ALA A 153 -22.42 17.95 -6.67
C ALA A 153 -23.87 17.61 -7.07
N LYS A 154 -24.15 17.63 -8.38
CA LYS A 154 -25.49 17.35 -8.94
C LYS A 154 -25.64 15.93 -9.45
N HIS A 155 -24.54 15.32 -9.88
CA HIS A 155 -24.53 13.99 -10.50
C HIS A 155 -23.60 13.05 -9.71
N LEU A 156 -24.19 12.11 -8.97
CA LEU A 156 -23.47 11.08 -8.23
C LEU A 156 -23.80 9.70 -8.76
N LEU A 157 -22.77 8.92 -9.09
CA LEU A 157 -22.88 7.50 -9.41
C LEU A 157 -22.37 6.69 -8.21
N LEU A 158 -23.28 6.11 -7.44
CA LEU A 158 -22.94 5.28 -6.29
C LEU A 158 -22.90 3.81 -6.71
N THR A 159 -21.73 3.19 -6.62
CA THR A 159 -21.58 1.77 -6.98
C THR A 159 -21.23 0.93 -5.77
N SER A 160 -21.81 -0.26 -5.70
CA SER A 160 -21.48 -1.29 -4.72
C SER A 160 -21.98 -2.64 -5.21
N ARG A 161 -21.49 -3.73 -4.62
CA ARG A 161 -21.96 -5.09 -4.94
C ARG A 161 -23.45 -5.28 -4.64
N SER A 162 -23.98 -4.60 -3.62
CA SER A 162 -25.39 -4.66 -3.24
C SER A 162 -26.27 -3.69 -4.03
N GLY A 163 -25.68 -2.67 -4.65
CA GLY A 163 -26.38 -1.70 -5.48
C GLY A 163 -27.60 -1.08 -4.78
N PRO A 164 -28.76 -0.98 -5.47
CA PRO A 164 -30.01 -0.46 -4.89
C PRO A 164 -30.54 -1.27 -3.71
N ASN A 165 -30.09 -2.52 -3.52
CA ASN A 165 -30.51 -3.39 -2.41
C ASN A 165 -29.71 -3.15 -1.12
N ALA A 166 -28.79 -2.18 -1.11
CA ALA A 166 -28.11 -1.79 0.11
C ALA A 166 -29.13 -1.21 1.12
N PRO A 167 -29.00 -1.51 2.44
CA PRO A 167 -30.00 -1.16 3.45
C PRO A 167 -30.19 0.35 3.71
N GLY A 168 -29.45 1.20 2.98
CA GLY A 168 -29.58 2.65 3.07
C GLY A 168 -28.94 3.20 4.32
#